data_AF-A0AAW9BRF4-F1
#
_entry.id   AF-A0AAW9BRF4-F1
#
_cell.length_a   1.000
_cell.length_b   1.000
_cell.length_c   1.000
_cell.angle_alpha   90.00
_cell.angle_beta   90.00
_cell.angle_gamma   90.00
#
_symmetry.space_group_name_H-M   'P 1'
#
loop_
_entity.id
_entity.type
_entity.pdbx_description
1 polymer ?
#
loop_
_entity_poly.entity_id
_entity_poly.type
_entity_poly.pdbx_seq_one_letter_code
_entity_poly.pdbx_strand_id
1 'polypeptide(L)'
;KDFSLGGVRIEIDGVDEPTCAYLLGQTLEVILNRGGQEFVFPMTVAYAHKGIFGLQLNELSHQQRIQYVQCTFARADTWAKWQQGYQSDKPLSSMQAVLQVGFNGYKRLLQHCPKFVQAGVDALLFCIEFIWSLRPRYVPIRTSSHAK
;
A
#
# COMPACT_ATOMS: atom_id res chain seq x y z
N LYS A 1 14.62 -2.30 -4.53
CA LYS A 1 13.15 -2.18 -4.55
C LYS A 1 12.73 -0.73 -4.54
N ASP A 2 13.21 0.07 -3.58
CA ASP A 2 12.86 1.48 -3.44
C ASP A 2 14.10 2.30 -3.07
N PHE A 3 14.08 3.60 -3.33
CA PHE A 3 15.13 4.54 -2.93
C PHE A 3 14.56 5.84 -2.41
N SER A 4 15.33 6.54 -1.59
CA SER A 4 15.01 7.84 -1.01
C SER A 4 16.26 8.73 -1.00
N LEU A 5 16.11 10.00 -0.61
CA LEU A 5 17.26 10.88 -0.40
C LEU A 5 18.19 10.41 0.73
N GLY A 6 17.67 9.62 1.67
CA GLY A 6 18.40 9.16 2.86
C GLY A 6 18.93 7.73 2.75
N GLY A 7 18.70 7.02 1.64
CA GLY A 7 19.09 5.62 1.53
C GLY A 7 18.29 4.79 0.54
N VAL A 8 18.57 3.50 0.50
CA VAL A 8 18.04 2.54 -0.48
C VAL A 8 17.56 1.28 0.23
N ARG A 9 16.47 0.68 -0.27
CA ARG A 9 16.00 -0.63 0.15
C ARG A 9 16.29 -1.68 -0.91
N ILE A 10 17.04 -2.70 -0.52
CA ILE A 10 17.35 -3.86 -1.36
C ILE A 10 16.77 -5.14 -0.75
N GLU A 11 16.58 -6.12 -1.61
CA GLU A 11 16.14 -7.46 -1.24
C GLU A 11 17.10 -8.43 -1.90
N ILE A 12 17.62 -9.36 -1.11
CA ILE A 12 18.57 -10.37 -1.55
C ILE A 12 17.96 -11.73 -1.22
N ASP A 13 17.70 -12.50 -2.27
CA ASP A 13 17.16 -13.84 -2.12
C ASP A 13 18.21 -14.80 -1.54
N GLY A 14 17.77 -15.72 -0.69
CA GLY A 14 18.62 -16.77 -0.14
C GLY A 14 19.52 -16.34 1.03
N VAL A 15 19.33 -15.15 1.60
CA VAL A 15 20.04 -14.75 2.82
C VAL A 15 19.33 -15.27 4.05
N ASP A 16 20.09 -15.98 4.89
CA ASP A 16 19.65 -16.52 6.15
C ASP A 16 19.57 -15.44 7.24
N GLU A 17 18.69 -15.64 8.23
CA GLU A 17 18.46 -14.68 9.31
C GLU A 17 19.72 -14.33 10.13
N PRO A 18 20.66 -15.24 10.47
CA PRO A 18 21.86 -14.86 11.19
C PRO A 18 22.81 -14.00 10.35
N THR A 19 22.88 -14.21 9.03
CA THR A 19 23.59 -13.30 8.12
C THR A 19 22.93 -11.93 8.07
N CYS A 20 21.59 -11.87 8.06
CA CYS A 20 20.88 -10.59 8.16
C CYS A 20 21.26 -9.85 9.45
N ALA A 21 21.24 -10.54 10.59
CA ALA A 21 21.61 -9.96 11.88
C ALA A 21 23.08 -9.52 11.92
N TYR A 22 23.99 -10.28 11.30
CA TYR A 22 25.41 -9.93 11.21
C TYR A 22 25.65 -8.64 10.42
N LEU A 23 24.94 -8.44 9.31
CA LEU A 23 25.09 -7.27 8.45
C LEU A 23 24.49 -6.00 9.06
N LEU A 24 23.59 -6.11 10.04
CA LEU A 24 22.98 -4.97 10.70
C LEU A 24 24.05 -4.06 11.34
N GLY A 25 23.99 -2.76 11.04
CA GLY A 25 24.94 -1.76 11.50
C GLY A 25 26.27 -1.72 10.74
N GLN A 26 26.51 -2.63 9.80
CA GLN A 26 27.73 -2.59 8.98
C GLN A 26 27.63 -1.52 7.89
N THR A 27 28.78 -0.95 7.55
CA THR A 27 28.93 -0.04 6.41
C THR A 27 29.28 -0.85 5.17
N LEU A 28 28.51 -0.64 4.11
CA LEU A 28 28.63 -1.26 2.81
C LEU A 28 28.85 -0.19 1.75
N GLU A 29 29.57 -0.55 0.70
CA GLU A 29 29.69 0.27 -0.50
C GLU A 29 28.65 -0.18 -1.52
N VAL A 30 27.72 0.71 -1.84
CA VAL A 30 26.67 0.44 -2.82
C VAL A 30 27.05 1.08 -4.15
N ILE A 31 27.13 0.26 -5.18
CA ILE A 31 27.45 0.72 -6.54
C ILE A 31 26.14 0.94 -7.30
N LEU A 32 25.93 2.16 -7.81
CA LEU A 32 24.85 2.48 -8.73
C LEU A 32 25.42 2.77 -10.11
N ASN A 33 24.83 2.16 -11.14
CA ASN A 33 25.20 2.41 -12.53
C ASN A 33 24.26 3.42 -13.19
N ARG A 34 24.84 4.42 -13.85
CA ARG A 34 24.12 5.38 -14.68
C ARG A 34 24.83 5.53 -16.03
N GLY A 35 24.17 5.10 -17.10
CA GLY A 35 24.67 5.29 -18.46
C GLY A 35 26.03 4.63 -18.72
N GLY A 36 26.31 3.50 -18.08
CA GLY A 36 27.58 2.79 -18.20
C GLY A 36 28.68 3.28 -17.25
N GLN A 37 28.43 4.33 -16.45
CA GLN A 37 29.33 4.75 -15.39
C GLN A 37 28.87 4.23 -14.03
N GLU A 38 29.82 3.78 -13.23
CA GLU A 38 29.59 3.28 -11.87
C GLU A 38 29.94 4.34 -10.83
N PHE A 39 29.06 4.50 -9.84
CA PHE A 39 29.24 5.44 -8.74
C PHE A 39 29.09 4.69 -7.42
N VAL A 40 30.02 4.93 -6.49
CA VAL A 40 30.07 4.24 -5.20
C VAL A 40 29.53 5.14 -4.10
N PHE A 41 28.62 4.61 -3.30
CA PHE A 41 27.99 5.31 -2.19
C PHE A 41 28.13 4.51 -0.89
N PRO A 42 28.82 5.04 0.14
CA PRO A 42 28.87 4.40 1.44
C PRO A 42 27.49 4.47 2.11
N MET A 43 27.02 3.33 2.59
CA MET A 43 25.74 3.20 3.29
C MET A 43 25.87 2.26 4.48
N THR A 44 25.17 2.55 5.57
CA THR A 44 25.10 1.68 6.75
C THR A 44 23.78 0.90 6.75
N VAL A 45 23.83 -0.39 7.06
CA VAL A 45 22.63 -1.24 7.18
C VAL A 45 21.84 -0.83 8.43
N ALA A 46 20.76 -0.09 8.24
CA ALA A 46 19.88 0.36 9.32
C ALA A 46 18.78 -0.65 9.66
N TYR A 47 18.49 -1.58 8.74
CA TYR A 47 17.49 -2.62 8.91
C TYR A 47 17.88 -3.86 8.12
N ALA A 48 17.68 -5.04 8.71
CA ALA A 48 17.90 -6.33 8.06
C ALA A 48 16.92 -7.36 8.62
N HIS A 49 16.06 -7.94 7.77
CA HIS A 49 15.15 -9.02 8.17
C HIS A 49 14.65 -9.77 6.94
N LYS A 50 14.65 -11.11 6.97
CA LYS A 50 14.12 -11.95 5.86
C LYS A 50 14.67 -11.55 4.47
N GLY A 51 15.98 -11.30 4.38
CA GLY A 51 16.63 -10.89 3.12
C GLY A 51 16.33 -9.46 2.66
N ILE A 52 15.57 -8.68 3.43
CA ILE A 52 15.29 -7.27 3.15
C ILE A 52 16.26 -6.41 3.94
N PHE A 53 16.99 -5.55 3.24
CA PHE A 53 17.95 -4.62 3.82
C PHE A 53 17.54 -3.17 3.57
N GLY A 54 17.44 -2.39 4.65
CA GLY A 54 17.34 -0.94 4.61
C GLY A 54 18.72 -0.34 4.81
N LEU A 55 19.25 0.29 3.75
CA LEU A 55 20.56 0.92 3.75
C LEU A 55 20.38 2.42 3.92
N GLN A 56 20.99 3.00 4.94
CA GLN A 56 21.02 4.42 5.19
C GLN A 56 22.27 5.03 4.55
N LEU A 57 22.09 6.11 3.79
CA LEU A 57 23.17 6.83 3.14
C LEU A 57 24.04 7.54 4.18
N ASN A 58 25.34 7.32 4.12
CA ASN A 58 26.28 8.01 4.99
C ASN A 58 26.48 9.45 4.53
N GLU A 59 27.23 10.25 5.30
CA GLU A 59 27.56 11.60 4.87
C GLU A 59 28.35 11.57 3.56
N LEU A 60 27.79 12.24 2.55
CA LEU A 60 28.38 12.36 1.23
C LEU A 60 28.91 13.78 1.02
N SER A 61 30.00 13.89 0.25
CA SER A 61 30.41 15.17 -0.32
C SER A 61 29.31 15.76 -1.21
N HIS A 62 29.36 17.07 -1.45
CA HIS A 62 28.39 17.74 -2.31
C HIS A 62 28.34 17.13 -3.73
N GLN A 63 29.49 16.77 -4.29
CA GLN A 63 29.59 16.10 -5.59
C GLN A 63 28.95 14.71 -5.58
N GLN A 64 29.26 13.88 -4.57
CA GLN A 64 28.63 12.54 -4.42
C GLN A 64 27.12 12.64 -4.22
N ARG A 65 26.63 13.66 -3.49
CA ARG A 65 25.19 13.88 -3.33
C ARG A 65 24.51 14.20 -4.67
N ILE A 66 25.14 15.02 -5.53
CA ILE A 66 24.65 15.27 -6.89
C ILE A 66 24.61 13.97 -7.69
N GLN A 67 25.70 13.18 -7.66
CA GLN A 67 25.78 11.90 -8.36
C GLN A 67 24.70 10.92 -7.88
N TYR A 68 24.45 10.86 -6.57
CA TYR A 68 23.41 10.02 -6.00
C TYR A 68 22.01 10.41 -6.50
N VAL A 69 21.68 11.70 -6.44
CA VAL A 69 20.41 12.23 -6.97
C VAL A 69 20.29 11.95 -8.47
N GLN A 70 21.38 12.06 -9.22
CA GLN A 70 21.40 11.77 -10.64
C GLN A 70 21.18 10.28 -10.97
N CYS A 71 21.69 9.37 -10.13
CA CYS A 71 21.50 7.93 -10.31
C CYS A 71 20.08 7.48 -9.91
N THR A 72 19.43 8.19 -8.98
CA THR A 72 18.14 7.80 -8.39
C THR A 72 16.96 8.58 -8.97
N PHE A 73 16.94 9.90 -8.79
CA PHE A 73 15.79 10.76 -9.12
C PHE A 73 15.85 11.36 -10.53
N ALA A 74 17.03 11.55 -11.11
CA ALA A 74 17.17 12.22 -12.40
C ALA A 74 16.91 11.34 -13.64
N ARG A 75 16.49 10.07 -13.46
CA ARG A 75 16.14 9.19 -14.59
C ARG A 75 14.78 9.55 -15.16
N ALA A 76 14.78 10.29 -16.26
CA ALA A 76 13.60 10.55 -17.09
C ALA A 76 12.91 9.25 -17.58
N ASP A 77 13.67 8.16 -17.74
CA ASP A 77 13.17 6.85 -18.19
C ASP A 77 12.07 6.26 -17.28
N THR A 78 12.05 6.65 -16.00
CA THR A 78 11.09 6.13 -15.03
C THR A 78 9.66 6.58 -15.36
N TRP A 79 9.51 7.80 -15.90
CA TRP A 79 8.22 8.34 -16.33
C TRP A 79 7.70 7.66 -17.60
N ALA A 80 8.60 7.32 -18.53
CA ALA A 80 8.24 6.63 -19.77
C ALA A 80 7.70 5.20 -19.53
N LYS A 81 8.25 4.49 -18.54
CA LYS A 81 7.74 3.15 -18.15
C LYS A 81 6.45 3.20 -17.34
N TRP A 82 6.24 4.25 -16.55
CA TRP A 82 5.01 4.42 -15.77
C TRP A 82 3.77 4.54 -16.67
N GLN A 83 3.91 5.18 -17.83
CA GLN A 83 2.87 5.26 -18.87
C GLN A 83 2.45 3.87 -19.41
N GLN A 84 3.37 2.91 -19.45
CA GLN A 84 3.10 1.55 -19.97
C GLN A 84 2.34 0.66 -18.96
N GLY A 85 2.30 1.07 -17.69
CA GLY A 85 1.56 0.39 -16.63
C GLY A 85 0.08 0.80 -16.54
N TYR A 86 -0.39 1.73 -17.38
CA TYR A 86 -1.80 2.08 -17.47
C TYR A 86 -2.59 0.87 -17.97
N GLN A 87 -3.17 0.13 -17.03
CA GLN A 87 -4.17 -0.88 -17.33
C GLN A 87 -5.33 -0.20 -18.05
N SER A 88 -5.80 -0.80 -19.14
CA SER A 88 -6.98 -0.35 -19.87
C SER A 88 -8.12 -0.08 -18.89
N ASP A 89 -8.67 1.15 -18.93
CA ASP A 89 -9.72 1.57 -18.01
C ASP A 89 -10.85 0.55 -17.99
N LYS A 90 -11.13 0.02 -16.79
CA LYS A 90 -12.28 -0.84 -16.52
C LYS A 90 -13.34 0.03 -15.84
N PRO A 91 -14.28 0.63 -16.59
CA PRO A 91 -15.15 1.68 -16.07
C PRO A 91 -15.96 1.23 -14.85
N LEU A 92 -16.44 -0.02 -14.84
CA LEU A 92 -17.20 -0.58 -13.72
C LEU A 92 -16.36 -0.78 -12.46
N SER A 93 -15.10 -1.23 -12.56
CA SER A 93 -14.25 -1.39 -11.38
C SER A 93 -13.83 -0.04 -10.81
N SER A 94 -13.60 0.96 -11.67
CA SER A 94 -13.31 2.33 -11.25
C SER A 94 -14.52 2.95 -10.54
N MET A 95 -15.75 2.73 -11.02
CA MET A 95 -16.96 3.19 -10.33
C MET A 95 -17.15 2.52 -8.97
N GLN A 96 -16.93 1.21 -8.86
CA GLN A 96 -17.01 0.52 -7.57
C GLN A 96 -15.97 1.06 -6.57
N ALA A 97 -14.74 1.32 -7.03
CA ALA A 97 -13.71 1.91 -6.20
C ALA A 97 -14.11 3.32 -5.70
N VAL A 98 -14.64 4.16 -6.58
CA VAL A 98 -15.14 5.50 -6.21
C VAL A 98 -16.27 5.41 -5.18
N LEU A 99 -17.25 4.52 -5.39
CA LEU A 99 -18.34 4.29 -4.43
C LEU A 99 -17.82 3.81 -3.07
N GLN A 100 -16.85 2.89 -3.07
CA GLN A 100 -16.24 2.37 -1.85
C GLN A 100 -15.47 3.46 -1.08
N VAL A 101 -14.72 4.31 -1.80
CA VAL A 101 -14.02 5.46 -1.20
C VAL A 101 -15.04 6.46 -0.63
N GLY A 102 -16.12 6.75 -1.36
CA GLY A 102 -17.20 7.61 -0.89
C GLY A 102 -17.84 7.08 0.40
N PHE A 103 -18.20 5.80 0.43
CA PHE A 103 -18.79 5.17 1.62
C PHE A 103 -17.84 5.20 2.83
N ASN A 104 -16.55 4.90 2.62
CA ASN A 104 -15.54 5.02 3.67
C ASN A 104 -15.37 6.45 4.18
N GLY A 105 -15.52 7.45 3.31
CA GLY A 105 -15.54 8.86 3.68
C GLY A 105 -16.71 9.19 4.62
N TYR A 106 -17.93 8.80 4.26
CA TYR A 106 -19.11 9.00 5.12
C TYR A 106 -18.99 8.27 6.46
N LYS A 107 -18.45 7.05 6.48
CA LYS A 107 -18.17 6.31 7.72
C LYS A 107 -17.23 7.09 8.65
N ARG A 108 -16.14 7.64 8.11
CA ARG A 108 -15.18 8.44 8.89
C ARG A 108 -15.79 9.75 9.39
N LEU A 109 -16.63 10.40 8.59
CA LEU A 109 -17.36 11.59 9.01
C LEU A 109 -18.26 11.28 10.22
N LEU A 110 -19.07 10.23 10.13
CA LEU A 110 -19.96 9.81 11.22
C LEU A 110 -19.19 9.50 12.52
N GLN A 111 -18.02 8.88 12.42
CA GLN A 111 -17.16 8.59 13.58
C GLN A 111 -16.67 9.84 14.30
N HIS A 112 -16.53 10.97 13.60
CA HIS A 112 -16.05 12.25 14.17
C HIS A 112 -17.18 13.26 14.40
N CYS A 113 -18.44 12.90 14.12
CA CYS A 113 -19.58 13.77 14.38
C CYS A 113 -19.95 13.82 15.88
N PRO A 114 -20.66 14.88 16.33
CA PRO A 114 -21.22 14.95 17.68
C PRO A 114 -22.17 13.78 17.99
N LYS A 115 -22.19 13.32 19.25
CA LYS A 115 -22.96 12.13 19.68
C LYS A 115 -24.47 12.18 19.34
N PHE A 116 -25.08 13.36 19.30
CA PHE A 116 -26.49 13.52 18.91
C PHE A 116 -26.73 13.13 17.44
N VAL A 117 -25.78 13.41 16.54
CA VAL A 117 -25.88 13.05 15.12
C VAL A 117 -25.73 11.54 14.94
N GLN A 118 -24.80 10.92 15.67
CA GLN A 118 -24.64 9.46 15.68
C GLN A 118 -25.93 8.77 16.14
N ALA A 119 -26.51 9.22 17.26
CA ALA A 119 -27.78 8.70 17.77
C ALA A 119 -28.94 8.88 16.78
N GLY A 120 -28.99 10.01 16.05
CA GLY A 120 -29.98 10.23 15.00
C GLY A 120 -29.84 9.27 13.82
N VAL A 121 -28.61 8.97 13.40
CA VAL A 121 -28.34 7.99 12.33
C VAL A 121 -28.67 6.57 12.78
N ASP A 122 -28.31 6.19 14.01
CA ASP A 122 -28.63 4.87 14.56
C ASP A 122 -30.15 4.67 14.69
N ALA A 123 -30.88 5.70 15.14
CA ALA A 123 -32.34 5.67 15.19
C ALA A 123 -32.97 5.54 13.80
N LEU A 124 -32.43 6.24 12.80
CA LEU A 124 -32.88 6.12 11.41
C LEU A 124 -32.66 4.70 10.87
N LEU A 125 -31.49 4.12 11.10
CA LEU A 125 -31.18 2.75 10.67
C LEU A 125 -32.09 1.72 11.36
N PHE A 126 -32.36 1.90 12.66
CA PHE A 126 -33.32 1.06 13.39
C PHE A 126 -34.72 1.11 12.78
N CYS A 127 -35.21 2.30 12.40
CA CYS A 127 -36.50 2.44 11.72
C CYS A 127 -36.52 1.74 10.35
N ILE A 128 -35.42 1.80 9.60
CA ILE A 128 -35.30 1.13 8.30
C ILE A 128 -35.32 -0.39 8.48
N GLU A 129 -34.55 -0.94 9.42
CA GLU A 129 -34.54 -2.37 9.76
C GLU A 129 -35.91 -2.85 10.25
N PHE A 130 -36.58 -2.02 11.06
CA PHE A 130 -37.95 -2.29 11.50
C PHE A 130 -38.92 -2.40 10.33
N ILE A 131 -38.86 -1.46 9.37
CA ILE A 131 -39.69 -1.52 8.15
C ILE A 131 -39.32 -2.74 7.30
N TRP A 132 -38.03 -3.05 7.18
CA TRP A 132 -37.54 -4.24 6.46
C TRP A 132 -38.02 -5.55 7.08
N SER A 133 -38.18 -5.62 8.40
CA SER A 133 -38.70 -6.79 9.10
C SER A 133 -40.14 -7.14 8.70
N LEU A 134 -40.91 -6.15 8.21
CA LEU A 134 -42.27 -6.33 7.71
C LEU A 134 -42.31 -6.89 6.28
N ARG A 135 -41.15 -7.13 5.65
CA ARG A 135 -41.08 -7.75 4.32
C ARG A 135 -41.67 -9.17 4.39
N PRO A 136 -42.65 -9.52 3.53
CA PRO A 136 -43.29 -10.82 3.57
C PRO A 136 -42.26 -11.94 3.33
N ARG A 137 -42.20 -12.89 4.27
CA ARG A 137 -41.33 -14.07 4.18
C ARG A 137 -42.10 -15.18 3.47
N TYR A 138 -41.55 -15.70 2.38
CA TYR A 138 -42.17 -16.79 1.63
C TYR A 138 -42.24 -18.05 2.51
N VAL A 139 -43.45 -18.52 2.83
CA VAL A 139 -43.67 -19.78 3.55
C VAL A 139 -44.09 -20.83 2.51
N PRO A 140 -43.30 -21.89 2.26
CA PRO A 140 -43.70 -22.96 1.36
C PRO A 140 -44.87 -23.74 1.99
N ILE A 141 -46.02 -23.78 1.31
CA ILE A 141 -47.20 -24.54 1.73
C ILE A 141 -46.87 -26.03 1.58
N ARG A 142 -46.76 -26.75 2.70
CA ARG A 142 -46.56 -28.20 2.71
C ARG A 142 -47.91 -28.88 2.44
N THR A 143 -48.22 -29.18 1.18
CA THR A 143 -49.36 -30.05 0.85
C THR A 143 -49.09 -31.45 1.36
N SER A 144 -49.79 -31.87 2.41
CA SER A 144 -49.78 -33.25 2.90
C SER A 144 -50.51 -34.13 1.89
N SER A 145 -49.76 -34.81 1.03
CA SER A 145 -50.26 -35.90 0.20
C SER A 145 -50.47 -37.15 1.06
N HIS A 146 -51.59 -37.22 1.79
CA HIS A 146 -52.09 -38.48 2.33
C HIS A 146 -53.23 -38.98 1.44
N ALA A 147 -52.89 -39.84 0.49
CA ALA A 147 -53.81 -40.80 -0.11
C ALA A 147 -53.00 -41.89 -0.83
N LYS A 148 -52.77 -43.00 -0.13
CA LYS A 148 -52.97 -44.37 -0.62
C LYS A 148 -52.82 -45.34 0.55
#